data_AF-A0A256I5X6-F1
#
_entry.id   AF-A0A256I5X6-F1
#
_cell.length_a   1.000
_cell.length_b   1.000
_cell.length_c   1.000
_cell.angle_alpha   90.00
_cell.angle_beta   90.00
_cell.angle_gamma   90.00
#
_symmetry.space_group_name_H-M   'P 1'
#
loop_
_entity.id
_entity.type
_entity.pdbx_description
1 polymer ?
#
loop_
_entity_poly.entity_id
_entity_poly.type
_entity_poly.pdbx_seq_one_letter_code
_entity_poly.pdbx_strand_id
1 'polypeptide(L)'
;VALFPTFSPVDYAIFAAVTLLFALVYVGIMVAVSATTGSGGRAMAFGVGVFVLLEFLGDLLAPAVMFVVNGFSFGGIATVPGWYAFLNIVTPSAAYQNALGWFLGDGTAAALTLGGMLDGAVPFYLTGWASIAVLALWLVVPLVLGYRRFAAADL
;
A
#
# COMPACT_ATOMS: atom_id res chain seq x y z
N VAL A 1 -29.31 25.39 -1.43
CA VAL A 1 -28.75 25.33 -0.06
C VAL A 1 -27.65 24.30 -0.09
N ALA A 2 -26.39 24.69 0.09
CA ALA A 2 -25.30 23.72 0.24
C ALA A 2 -25.49 23.04 1.60
N LEU A 3 -25.85 21.75 1.59
CA LEU A 3 -25.88 20.95 2.81
C LEU A 3 -24.42 20.70 3.20
N PHE A 4 -23.95 21.30 4.28
CA PHE A 4 -22.67 20.90 4.84
C PHE A 4 -22.74 19.42 5.23
N PRO A 5 -21.72 18.61 4.90
CA PRO A 5 -21.66 17.23 5.35
C PRO A 5 -21.80 17.23 6.88
N THR A 6 -22.78 16.50 7.38
CA THR A 6 -22.94 16.31 8.82
C THR A 6 -21.76 15.47 9.32
N PHE A 7 -21.19 15.82 10.46
CA PHE A 7 -20.09 15.04 11.04
C PHE A 7 -20.53 13.58 11.25
N SER A 8 -19.75 12.64 10.69
CA SER A 8 -19.94 11.20 10.88
C SER A 8 -18.85 10.68 11.83
N PRO A 9 -19.20 10.29 13.08
CA PRO A 9 -18.25 9.69 14.01
C PRO A 9 -17.65 8.38 13.49
N VAL A 10 -18.41 7.63 12.69
CA VAL A 10 -17.98 6.35 12.11
C VAL A 10 -16.89 6.58 11.07
N ASP A 11 -17.11 7.52 10.16
CA ASP A 11 -16.12 7.84 9.10
C ASP A 11 -14.83 8.37 9.72
N TYR A 12 -14.95 9.19 10.77
CA TYR A 12 -13.79 9.65 11.53
C TYR A 12 -13.05 8.50 12.22
N ALA A 13 -13.75 7.56 12.84
CA ALA A 13 -13.14 6.39 13.47
C ALA A 13 -12.43 5.48 12.45
N ILE A 14 -13.03 5.26 11.28
CA ILE A 14 -12.41 4.53 10.17
C ILE A 14 -11.14 5.24 9.70
N PHE A 15 -11.24 6.54 9.41
CA PHE A 15 -10.09 7.36 9.03
C PHE A 15 -8.95 7.24 10.03
N ALA A 16 -9.25 7.42 11.32
CA ALA A 16 -8.28 7.34 12.39
C ALA A 16 -7.64 5.95 12.49
N ALA A 17 -8.44 4.88 12.43
CA ALA A 17 -7.94 3.50 12.51
C ALA A 17 -7.01 3.16 11.34
N VAL A 18 -7.40 3.51 10.10
CA VAL A 18 -6.59 3.24 8.90
C VAL A 18 -5.32 4.10 8.89
N THR A 19 -5.39 5.34 9.36
CA THR A 19 -4.22 6.23 9.51
C THR A 19 -3.26 5.71 10.57
N LEU A 20 -3.76 5.22 11.71
CA LEU A 20 -2.93 4.63 12.76
C LEU A 20 -2.24 3.36 12.27
N LEU A 21 -2.95 2.49 11.54
CA LEU A 21 -2.35 1.31 10.91
C LEU A 21 -1.23 1.69 9.94
N PHE A 22 -1.47 2.69 9.09
CA PHE A 22 -0.48 3.20 8.14
C PHE A 22 0.75 3.79 8.85
N ALA A 23 0.55 4.56 9.92
CA ALA A 23 1.64 5.06 10.75
C ALA A 23 2.44 3.92 11.40
N LEU A 24 1.76 2.90 11.92
CA LEU A 24 2.40 1.72 12.50
C LEU A 24 3.23 0.95 11.47
N VAL A 25 2.79 0.84 10.22
CA VAL A 25 3.57 0.23 9.13
C VAL A 25 4.93 0.91 9.00
N TYR A 26 4.97 2.23 8.87
CA TYR A 26 6.22 2.97 8.73
C TYR A 26 7.09 2.91 9.97
N VAL A 27 6.50 2.97 11.16
CA VAL A 27 7.23 2.77 12.43
C VAL A 27 7.85 1.36 12.45
N GLY A 28 7.09 0.32 12.11
CA GLY A 28 7.56 -1.07 12.07
C GLY A 28 8.70 -1.26 11.08
N ILE A 29 8.61 -0.68 9.88
CA ILE A 29 9.67 -0.70 8.87
C ILE A 29 10.94 -0.02 9.42
N MET A 30 10.82 1.19 9.98
CA MET A 30 11.97 1.92 10.52
C MET A 30 12.62 1.22 11.71
N VAL A 31 11.82 0.58 12.58
CA VAL A 31 12.32 -0.25 13.69
C VAL A 31 13.10 -1.45 13.15
N ALA A 32 12.56 -2.15 12.14
CA ALA A 32 13.24 -3.28 11.51
C ALA A 32 14.56 -2.87 10.83
N VAL A 33 14.58 -1.73 10.14
CA VAL A 33 15.81 -1.16 9.55
C VAL A 33 16.81 -0.83 10.65
N SER A 34 16.38 -0.12 11.71
CA SER A 34 17.24 0.26 12.83
C SER A 34 17.91 -0.95 13.48
N ALA A 35 17.18 -2.05 13.63
CA ALA A 35 17.69 -3.33 14.15
C ALA A 35 18.87 -3.90 13.33
N THR A 36 18.96 -3.56 12.05
CA THR A 36 20.01 -4.05 11.15
C THR A 36 21.20 -3.10 11.04
N THR A 37 21.16 -1.92 11.67
CA THR A 37 22.15 -0.86 11.47
C THR A 37 22.90 -0.53 12.76
N GLY A 38 24.23 -0.63 12.73
CA GLY A 38 25.09 -0.38 13.90
C GLY A 38 25.37 1.10 14.23
N SER A 39 24.81 2.09 13.51
CA SER A 39 24.99 3.51 13.82
C SER A 39 23.84 4.42 13.36
N GLY A 40 23.53 5.46 14.15
CA GLY A 40 22.40 6.36 13.91
C GLY A 40 22.47 7.14 12.58
N GLY A 41 23.66 7.52 12.13
CA GLY A 41 23.83 8.18 10.82
C GLY A 41 23.52 7.25 9.63
N ARG A 42 23.80 5.95 9.76
CA ARG A 42 23.41 4.95 8.74
C ARG A 42 21.91 4.69 8.77
N ALA A 43 21.30 4.71 9.95
CA ALA A 43 19.85 4.54 10.10
C ALA A 43 19.05 5.61 9.34
N MET A 44 19.49 6.89 9.39
CA MET A 44 18.84 7.95 8.61
C MET A 44 18.94 7.73 7.10
N ALA A 45 20.14 7.40 6.59
CA ALA A 45 20.34 7.14 5.17
C ALA A 45 19.54 5.91 4.68
N PHE A 46 19.49 4.84 5.48
CA PHE A 46 18.67 3.67 5.17
C PHE A 46 17.18 3.96 5.24
N GLY A 47 16.73 4.83 6.16
CA GLY A 47 15.33 5.25 6.23
C GLY A 47 14.85 5.90 4.93
N VAL A 48 15.63 6.85 4.40
CA VAL A 48 15.34 7.48 3.10
C VAL A 48 15.42 6.45 1.97
N GLY A 49 16.46 5.62 1.96
CA GLY A 49 16.65 4.58 0.95
C GLY A 49 15.48 3.61 0.89
N VAL A 50 15.00 3.13 2.03
CA VAL A 50 13.85 2.22 2.10
C VAL A 50 12.59 2.91 1.61
N PHE A 51 12.34 4.17 2.00
CA PHE A 51 11.19 4.92 1.47
C PHE A 51 11.21 5.00 -0.06
N VAL A 52 12.36 5.36 -0.65
CA VAL A 52 12.50 5.43 -2.12
C VAL A 52 12.33 4.06 -2.77
N LEU A 53 12.94 3.02 -2.22
CA LEU A 53 12.83 1.67 -2.78
C LEU A 53 11.39 1.14 -2.73
N LEU A 54 10.68 1.47 -1.65
CA LEU A 54 9.37 0.91 -1.36
C LEU A 54 8.26 1.68 -2.07
N GLU A 55 8.27 3.01 -2.01
CA GLU A 55 7.24 3.85 -2.60
C GLU A 55 7.56 4.17 -4.06
N PHE A 56 8.71 4.80 -4.32
CA PHE A 56 9.05 5.24 -5.68
C PHE A 56 9.30 4.06 -6.63
N LEU A 57 10.11 3.09 -6.20
CA LEU A 57 10.35 1.88 -7.02
C LEU A 57 9.13 0.96 -7.03
N GLY A 58 8.34 0.94 -5.95
CA GLY A 58 7.07 0.23 -5.87
C GLY A 58 6.06 0.69 -6.92
N ASP A 59 5.92 2.00 -7.10
CA ASP A 59 5.02 2.59 -8.10
C ASP A 59 5.48 2.30 -9.55
N LEU A 60 6.76 1.99 -9.75
CA LEU A 60 7.27 1.55 -11.05
C LEU A 60 7.05 0.05 -11.32
N LEU A 61 6.64 -0.75 -10.33
CA LEU A 61 6.49 -2.20 -10.49
C LEU A 61 5.43 -2.55 -11.53
N ALA A 62 4.23 -1.98 -11.42
CA ALA A 62 3.14 -2.26 -12.35
C ALA A 62 3.51 -1.93 -13.81
N PRO A 63 3.96 -0.70 -14.16
CA PRO A 63 4.35 -0.37 -15.53
C PRO A 63 5.54 -1.18 -16.02
N ALA A 64 6.52 -1.50 -15.15
CA ALA A 64 7.65 -2.35 -15.52
C ALA A 64 7.20 -3.78 -15.88
N VAL A 65 6.32 -4.38 -15.08
CA VAL A 65 5.79 -5.72 -15.35
C VAL A 65 4.94 -5.72 -16.64
N MET A 66 4.09 -4.72 -16.85
CA MET A 66 3.34 -4.61 -18.11
C MET A 66 4.25 -4.44 -19.33
N PHE A 67 5.31 -3.63 -19.21
CA PHE A 67 6.28 -3.47 -20.30
C PHE A 67 6.88 -4.81 -20.71
N VAL A 68 7.29 -5.64 -19.73
CA VAL A 68 7.84 -6.98 -20.00
C VAL A 68 6.79 -7.92 -20.58
N VAL A 69 5.58 -7.97 -20.01
CA VAL A 69 4.48 -8.83 -20.48
C VAL A 69 4.08 -8.49 -21.92
N ASN A 70 4.14 -7.21 -22.29
CA ASN A 70 3.86 -6.73 -23.64
C ASN A 70 5.06 -6.86 -24.61
N GLY A 71 6.11 -7.62 -24.24
CA GLY A 71 7.27 -7.85 -25.10
C GLY A 71 8.21 -6.65 -25.20
N PHE A 72 8.43 -5.94 -24.10
CA PHE A 72 9.24 -4.72 -24.01
C PHE A 72 8.64 -3.57 -24.83
N SER A 73 7.33 -3.39 -24.74
CA SER A 73 6.57 -2.32 -25.39
C SER A 73 5.56 -1.71 -24.43
N PHE A 74 5.34 -0.40 -24.52
CA PHE A 74 4.34 0.28 -23.70
C PHE A 74 2.90 0.07 -24.20
N GLY A 75 2.71 -0.34 -25.46
CA GLY A 75 1.41 -0.71 -26.04
C GLY A 75 0.29 0.34 -25.86
N GLY A 76 -0.90 0.01 -26.34
CA GLY A 76 -2.14 0.72 -25.96
C GLY A 76 -2.99 -0.23 -25.13
N ILE A 77 -3.46 0.23 -23.97
CA ILE A 77 -4.27 -0.60 -23.06
C ILE A 77 -5.72 -0.12 -23.15
N ALA A 78 -6.59 -0.89 -23.80
CA ALA A 78 -8.02 -0.61 -23.84
C ALA A 78 -8.71 -0.97 -22.51
N THR A 79 -8.26 -2.07 -21.89
CA THR A 79 -8.69 -2.55 -20.57
C THR A 79 -7.49 -3.00 -19.76
N VAL A 80 -7.49 -2.67 -18.47
CA VAL A 80 -6.39 -2.95 -17.54
C VAL A 80 -6.60 -4.33 -16.92
N PRO A 81 -5.61 -5.24 -16.97
CA PRO A 81 -5.71 -6.51 -16.26
C PRO A 81 -5.79 -6.31 -14.74
N GLY A 82 -6.59 -7.12 -14.04
CA GLY A 82 -6.73 -7.01 -12.59
C GLY A 82 -5.42 -7.11 -11.82
N TRP A 83 -4.49 -7.97 -12.26
CA TRP A 83 -3.16 -8.07 -11.63
C TRP A 83 -2.35 -6.78 -11.74
N TYR A 84 -2.51 -6.01 -12.83
CA TYR A 84 -1.82 -4.72 -12.98
C TYR A 84 -2.39 -3.70 -12.01
N ALA A 85 -3.72 -3.64 -11.91
CA ALA A 85 -4.38 -2.80 -10.91
C ALA A 85 -3.95 -3.19 -9.48
N PHE A 86 -3.74 -4.48 -9.20
CA PHE A 86 -3.26 -4.94 -7.90
C PHE A 86 -1.83 -4.46 -7.61
N LEU A 87 -0.93 -4.53 -8.60
CA LEU A 87 0.42 -4.00 -8.47
C LEU A 87 0.49 -2.48 -8.27
N ASN A 88 -0.60 -1.74 -8.54
CA ASN A 88 -0.69 -0.32 -8.23
C ASN A 88 -1.21 -0.03 -6.81
N ILE A 89 -1.57 -1.05 -6.03
CA ILE A 89 -2.04 -0.88 -4.64
C ILE A 89 -1.18 -1.61 -3.61
N VAL A 90 -0.05 -2.20 -4.03
CA VAL A 90 0.83 -2.96 -3.14
C VAL A 90 1.75 -2.07 -2.30
N THR A 91 2.00 -0.81 -2.68
CA THR A 91 2.76 0.11 -1.82
C THR A 91 1.90 0.53 -0.61
N PRO A 92 2.49 0.75 0.59
CA PRO A 92 1.78 1.20 1.77
C PRO A 92 0.95 2.45 1.50
N SER A 93 1.49 3.44 0.79
CA SER A 93 0.73 4.65 0.48
C SER A 93 -0.46 4.34 -0.42
N ALA A 94 -0.27 3.57 -1.49
CA ALA A 94 -1.37 3.23 -2.39
C ALA A 94 -2.44 2.37 -1.70
N ALA A 95 -2.05 1.42 -0.84
CA ALA A 95 -2.96 0.62 -0.03
C ALA A 95 -3.77 1.50 0.94
N TYR A 96 -3.11 2.45 1.62
CA TYR A 96 -3.77 3.42 2.50
C TYR A 96 -4.80 4.27 1.73
N GLN A 97 -4.41 4.83 0.59
CA GLN A 97 -5.30 5.66 -0.22
C GLN A 97 -6.47 4.86 -0.80
N ASN A 98 -6.24 3.62 -1.25
CA ASN A 98 -7.30 2.75 -1.72
C ASN A 98 -8.27 2.38 -0.60
N ALA A 99 -7.77 2.04 0.59
CA ALA A 99 -8.61 1.74 1.75
C ALA A 99 -9.50 2.94 2.13
N LEU A 100 -8.93 4.15 2.23
CA LEU A 100 -9.72 5.34 2.53
C LEU A 100 -10.74 5.65 1.43
N GLY A 101 -10.35 5.56 0.16
CA GLY A 101 -11.25 5.74 -0.97
C GLY A 101 -12.42 4.74 -0.96
N TRP A 102 -12.17 3.51 -0.53
CA TRP A 102 -13.17 2.46 -0.44
C TRP A 102 -14.14 2.64 0.73
N PHE A 103 -13.64 2.96 1.93
CA PHE A 103 -14.47 3.03 3.14
C PHE A 103 -15.08 4.39 3.42
N LEU A 104 -14.41 5.48 3.03
CA LEU A 104 -14.86 6.86 3.26
C LEU A 104 -15.42 7.52 2.00
N GLY A 105 -15.07 7.00 0.82
CA GLY A 105 -15.69 7.38 -0.43
C GLY A 105 -16.93 6.54 -0.73
N ASP A 106 -17.48 6.73 -1.92
CA ASP A 106 -18.46 5.79 -2.46
C ASP A 106 -17.73 4.57 -3.03
N GLY A 107 -17.45 3.59 -2.17
CA GLY A 107 -16.80 2.34 -2.55
C GLY A 107 -17.52 1.60 -3.68
N THR A 108 -18.84 1.82 -3.86
CA THR A 108 -19.60 1.23 -4.97
C THR A 108 -19.33 1.96 -6.28
N ALA A 109 -19.26 3.29 -6.28
CA ALA A 109 -18.85 4.08 -7.45
C ALA A 109 -17.37 3.87 -7.82
N ALA A 110 -16.49 3.71 -6.83
CA ALA A 110 -15.09 3.38 -7.03
C ALA A 110 -14.95 1.98 -7.67
N ALA A 111 -15.69 0.99 -7.16
CA ALA A 111 -15.74 -0.34 -7.75
C ALA A 111 -16.32 -0.33 -9.17
N LEU A 112 -17.37 0.46 -9.45
CA LEU A 112 -17.94 0.58 -10.79
C LEU A 112 -16.99 1.24 -11.79
N THR A 113 -16.29 2.29 -11.36
CA THR A 113 -15.31 3.00 -12.19
C THR A 113 -14.12 2.10 -12.50
N LEU A 114 -13.61 1.40 -11.48
CA LEU A 114 -12.56 0.40 -11.66
C LEU A 114 -13.04 -0.75 -12.55
N GLY A 115 -14.25 -1.27 -12.33
CA GLY A 115 -14.86 -2.30 -13.17
C GLY A 115 -15.01 -1.90 -14.64
N GLY A 116 -15.26 -0.62 -14.93
CA GLY A 116 -15.27 -0.08 -16.30
C GLY A 116 -13.89 -0.02 -16.96
N MET A 117 -12.82 -0.03 -16.17
CA MET A 117 -11.43 -0.08 -16.65
C MET A 117 -10.87 -1.51 -16.72
N LEU A 118 -11.47 -2.46 -16.01
CA LEU A 118 -10.99 -3.84 -15.93
C LEU A 118 -11.58 -4.72 -17.03
N ASP A 119 -10.85 -5.76 -17.38
CA ASP A 119 -11.35 -6.87 -18.20
C ASP A 119 -12.19 -7.85 -17.33
N GLY A 120 -13.32 -7.37 -16.80
CA GLY A 120 -14.26 -8.18 -16.00
C GLY A 120 -14.71 -7.54 -14.68
N ALA A 121 -15.32 -8.35 -13.81
CA ALA A 121 -15.79 -7.91 -12.50
C ALA A 121 -14.62 -7.52 -11.57
N VAL A 122 -14.85 -6.58 -10.65
CA VAL A 122 -13.82 -6.16 -9.66
C VAL A 122 -13.42 -7.34 -8.77
N PRO A 123 -12.17 -7.82 -8.85
CA PRO A 123 -11.70 -8.90 -8.01
C PRO A 123 -11.57 -8.47 -6.55
N PHE A 124 -11.73 -9.41 -5.62
CA PHE A 124 -11.61 -9.16 -4.18
C PHE A 124 -10.29 -8.47 -3.80
N TYR A 125 -9.18 -8.82 -4.47
CA TYR A 125 -7.87 -8.26 -4.18
C TYR A 125 -7.73 -6.77 -4.54
N LEU A 126 -8.71 -6.14 -5.20
CA LEU A 126 -8.75 -4.71 -5.48
C LEU A 126 -9.66 -3.92 -4.53
N THR A 127 -10.25 -4.60 -3.54
CA THR A 127 -11.14 -3.97 -2.56
C THR A 127 -10.36 -3.32 -1.42
N GLY A 128 -11.00 -2.38 -0.71
CA GLY A 128 -10.38 -1.75 0.46
C GLY A 128 -9.99 -2.76 1.56
N TRP A 129 -10.72 -3.87 1.70
CA TRP A 129 -10.35 -4.95 2.63
C TRP A 129 -9.03 -5.64 2.26
N ALA A 130 -8.80 -5.85 0.96
CA ALA A 130 -7.51 -6.37 0.50
C ALA A 130 -6.39 -5.37 0.79
N SER A 131 -6.64 -4.07 0.65
CA SER A 131 -5.66 -3.04 1.03
C SER A 131 -5.36 -3.01 2.53
N ILE A 132 -6.34 -3.26 3.40
CA ILE A 132 -6.09 -3.47 4.84
C ILE A 132 -5.18 -4.69 5.06
N ALA A 133 -5.41 -5.79 4.33
CA ALA A 133 -4.54 -6.97 4.42
C ALA A 133 -3.12 -6.66 3.92
N VAL A 134 -2.96 -5.88 2.85
CA VAL A 134 -1.65 -5.41 2.36
C VAL A 134 -0.94 -4.57 3.43
N LEU A 135 -1.62 -3.61 4.06
CA LEU A 135 -1.05 -2.83 5.16
C LEU A 135 -0.66 -3.71 6.36
N ALA A 136 -1.50 -4.69 6.72
CA ALA A 136 -1.19 -5.63 7.78
C ALA A 136 0.06 -6.47 7.46
N LEU A 137 0.22 -6.90 6.20
CA LEU A 137 1.44 -7.60 5.76
C LEU A 137 2.67 -6.69 5.85
N TRP A 138 2.56 -5.43 5.44
CA TRP A 138 3.64 -4.45 5.57
C TRP A 138 3.99 -4.11 7.02
N LEU A 139 3.09 -4.31 7.97
CA LEU A 139 3.39 -4.18 9.39
C LEU A 139 4.07 -5.44 9.92
N VAL A 140 3.46 -6.60 9.66
CA VAL A 140 3.88 -7.88 10.26
C VAL A 140 5.22 -8.35 9.71
N VAL A 141 5.44 -8.27 8.40
CA VAL A 141 6.65 -8.81 7.76
C VAL A 141 7.93 -8.14 8.29
N PRO A 142 8.06 -6.79 8.30
CA PRO A 142 9.25 -6.13 8.83
C PRO A 142 9.45 -6.40 10.32
N LEU A 143 8.38 -6.41 11.13
CA LEU A 143 8.48 -6.70 12.57
C LEU A 143 9.01 -8.11 12.83
N VAL A 144 8.50 -9.12 12.11
CA VAL A 144 8.97 -10.50 12.22
C VAL A 144 10.44 -10.61 11.79
N LEU A 145 10.84 -9.95 10.70
CA LEU A 145 12.23 -9.94 10.24
C LEU A 145 13.16 -9.26 11.25
N GLY A 146 12.76 -8.11 11.80
CA GLY A 146 13.50 -7.39 12.84
C GLY A 146 13.66 -8.23 14.11
N TYR A 147 12.56 -8.83 14.59
CA TYR A 147 12.57 -9.71 15.77
C TYR A 147 13.52 -10.91 15.59
N ARG A 148 13.45 -11.60 14.44
CA ARG A 148 14.33 -12.74 14.17
C ARG A 148 15.80 -12.33 14.13
N ARG A 149 16.11 -11.11 13.68
CA ARG A 149 17.49 -10.61 13.64
C ARG A 149 18.04 -10.29 15.02
N PHE A 150 17.22 -9.69 15.89
CA PHE A 150 17.57 -9.44 17.30
C PHE A 150 17.79 -10.76 18.04
N ALA A 151 16.85 -11.71 17.93
CA ALA A 151 16.96 -13.00 18.60
C ALA A 151 18.21 -13.80 18.18
N ALA A 152 18.68 -13.63 16.94
CA ALA A 152 19.91 -14.27 16.45
C ALA A 152 21.21 -13.53 16.84
N ALA A 153 21.13 -12.26 17.26
CA ALA A 153 22.28 -11.46 17.68
C ALA A 153 22.55 -11.54 19.20
N ASP A 154 21.55 -12.00 19.97
CA ASP A 154 21.61 -12.21 21.42
C ASP A 154 22.04 -13.66 21.79
N LEU A 155 22.67 -14.37 20.84
CA LEU A 155 23.31 -15.68 21.00
C LEU A 155 24.83 -15.53 20.97
#